data_AF-A0A521SHN5-F1
#
_entry.id   AF-A0A521SHN5-F1
#
_cell.length_a   1.000
_cell.length_b   1.000
_cell.length_c   1.000
_cell.angle_alpha   90.00
_cell.angle_beta   90.00
_cell.angle_gamma   90.00
#
_symmetry.space_group_name_H-M   'P 1'
#
loop_
_entity.id
_entity.type
_entity.pdbx_description
1 polymer ?
#
loop_
_entity_poly.entity_id
_entity_poly.type
_entity_poly.pdbx_seq_one_letter_code
_entity_poly.pdbx_strand_id
1 'polypeptide(L)'
;MPVWVDPEKCNGCHGASQPPCLRMCPGDLIVKDHTANKAYLKYPEDCWDCLPCVKVCPEEAIEFHLSYQFGGKGAKLIPHIHKSHDQISWELIDTQGNSETFTIRTKLMPVALDEKVEGGTQTLDFSI
;
A
#
# COMPACT_ATOMS: atom_id res chain seq x y z
N MET A 1 10.87 7.51 9.38
CA MET A 1 9.66 6.66 9.31
C MET A 1 9.13 6.77 7.91
N PRO A 2 9.41 5.78 7.06
CA PRO A 2 9.18 5.94 5.64
C PRO A 2 7.77 5.55 5.20
N VAL A 3 7.14 4.59 5.88
CA VAL A 3 5.82 4.08 5.53
C VAL A 3 4.93 4.11 6.75
N TRP A 4 3.72 4.65 6.60
CA TRP A 4 2.72 4.74 7.65
C TRP A 4 1.38 4.20 7.14
N VAL A 5 0.68 3.42 7.97
CA VAL A 5 -0.64 2.88 7.65
C VAL A 5 -1.69 3.72 8.33
N ASP A 6 -2.60 4.29 7.54
CA ASP A 6 -3.76 5.02 8.00
C ASP A 6 -4.81 4.05 8.59
N PRO A 7 -5.07 4.10 9.89
CA PRO A 7 -6.03 3.20 10.54
C PRO A 7 -7.48 3.46 10.14
N GLU A 8 -7.82 4.66 9.65
CA GLU A 8 -9.17 4.99 9.19
C GLU A 8 -9.46 4.36 7.82
N LYS A 9 -8.49 4.40 6.91
CA LYS A 9 -8.61 3.80 5.57
C LYS A 9 -8.38 2.29 5.55
N CYS A 10 -7.46 1.78 6.37
CA CYS A 10 -7.10 0.36 6.33
C CYS A 10 -8.29 -0.50 6.76
N ASN A 11 -8.82 -1.37 5.90
CA ASN A 11 -9.92 -2.27 6.25
C ASN A 11 -9.46 -3.70 6.61
N GLY A 12 -8.15 -3.91 6.80
CA GLY A 12 -7.58 -5.24 7.09
C GLY A 12 -7.75 -6.26 5.97
N CYS A 13 -8.03 -5.78 4.75
CA CYS A 13 -8.38 -6.56 3.57
C CYS A 13 -9.49 -7.59 3.88
N HIS A 14 -10.58 -7.11 4.49
CA HIS A 14 -11.77 -7.92 4.84
C HIS A 14 -11.47 -9.20 5.65
N GLY A 15 -10.41 -9.18 6.45
CA GLY A 15 -10.03 -10.34 7.26
C GLY A 15 -9.18 -11.37 6.53
N ALA A 16 -8.63 -11.07 5.36
CA ALA A 16 -7.67 -11.94 4.67
C ALA A 16 -6.51 -12.35 5.61
N SER A 17 -6.09 -13.61 5.55
CA SER A 17 -4.98 -14.14 6.35
C SER A 17 -3.66 -13.48 5.95
N GLN A 18 -3.44 -13.33 4.65
CA GLN A 18 -2.25 -12.70 4.07
C GLN A 18 -2.64 -11.57 3.12
N PRO A 19 -2.87 -10.35 3.64
CA PRO A 19 -3.09 -9.16 2.82
C PRO A 19 -1.95 -8.92 1.82
N PRO A 20 -2.23 -8.30 0.66
CA PRO A 20 -1.21 -7.97 -0.34
C PRO A 20 0.00 -7.20 0.20
N CYS A 21 -0.23 -6.28 1.14
CA CYS A 21 0.82 -5.47 1.73
C CYS A 21 1.81 -6.28 2.60
N LEU A 22 1.36 -7.37 3.22
CA LEU A 22 2.24 -8.32 3.92
C LEU A 22 3.06 -9.10 2.89
N ARG A 23 2.39 -9.70 1.89
CA ARG A 23 3.01 -10.57 0.88
C ARG A 23 4.07 -9.87 0.03
N MET A 24 3.87 -8.59 -0.28
CA MET A 24 4.79 -7.84 -1.13
C MET A 24 5.90 -7.14 -0.36
N CYS A 25 5.92 -7.18 0.96
CA CYS A 25 7.03 -6.60 1.72
C CYS A 25 8.25 -7.54 1.62
N PRO A 26 9.34 -7.17 0.90
CA PRO A 26 10.49 -8.05 0.75
C PRO A 26 11.26 -8.26 2.06
N GLY A 27 11.08 -7.34 3.03
CA GLY A 27 11.71 -7.41 4.34
C GLY A 27 10.82 -8.02 5.44
N ASP A 28 9.61 -8.50 5.11
CA ASP A 28 8.66 -9.05 6.10
C ASP A 28 8.35 -8.08 7.29
N LEU A 29 8.30 -6.78 6.99
CA LEU A 29 8.19 -5.72 8.00
C LEU A 29 6.74 -5.29 8.27
N ILE A 30 5.85 -5.49 7.29
CA ILE A 30 4.42 -5.21 7.44
C ILE A 30 3.79 -6.42 8.12
N VAL A 31 3.08 -6.19 9.21
CA VAL A 31 2.40 -7.25 9.97
C VAL A 31 0.95 -6.85 10.19
N LYS A 32 0.08 -7.85 10.32
CA LYS A 32 -1.34 -7.64 10.63
C LYS A 32 -1.56 -7.79 12.13
N ASP A 33 -2.17 -6.78 12.75
CA ASP A 33 -2.76 -6.90 14.08
C ASP A 33 -4.09 -7.65 13.95
N HIS A 34 -4.18 -8.83 14.57
CA HIS A 34 -5.38 -9.67 14.54
C HIS A 34 -6.49 -9.17 15.48
N THR A 35 -6.15 -8.36 16.50
CA THR A 35 -7.13 -7.77 17.42
C THR A 35 -7.79 -6.56 16.79
N ALA A 36 -7.01 -5.65 16.21
CA ALA A 36 -7.54 -4.47 15.51
C ALA A 36 -7.98 -4.77 14.07
N ASN A 37 -7.54 -5.90 13.50
CA ASN A 37 -7.68 -6.26 12.08
C ASN A 37 -7.11 -5.17 11.15
N LYS A 38 -5.93 -4.63 11.47
CA LYS A 38 -5.25 -3.57 10.72
C LYS A 38 -3.80 -3.96 10.43
N ALA A 39 -3.24 -3.49 9.31
CA ALA A 39 -1.82 -3.64 9.03
C ALA A 39 -1.01 -2.53 9.71
N TYR A 40 0.21 -2.84 10.14
CA TYR A 40 1.17 -1.85 10.65
C TYR A 40 2.60 -2.26 10.29
N LEU A 41 3.52 -1.29 10.36
CA LEU A 41 4.94 -1.51 10.12
C LEU A 41 5.62 -1.82 11.46
N LYS A 42 6.18 -3.02 11.60
CA LYS A 42 6.75 -3.50 12.88
C LYS A 42 8.14 -2.93 13.18
N TYR A 43 8.99 -2.84 12.15
CA TYR A 43 10.37 -2.31 12.25
C TYR A 43 10.57 -1.20 11.21
N PRO A 44 10.18 0.05 11.51
CA PRO A 44 10.32 1.18 10.60
C PRO A 44 11.77 1.48 10.18
N GLU A 45 12.74 1.14 11.01
CA GLU A 45 14.18 1.32 10.80
C GLU A 45 14.75 0.42 9.70
N ASP A 46 14.14 -0.74 9.47
CA ASP A 46 14.59 -1.72 8.48
C ASP A 46 13.91 -1.53 7.11
N CYS A 47 13.00 -0.56 7.01
CA CYS A 47 12.24 -0.32 5.78
C CYS A 47 13.12 0.32 4.70
N TRP A 48 13.01 -0.20 3.47
CA TRP A 48 13.86 0.20 2.32
C TRP A 48 13.20 1.19 1.36
N ASP A 49 12.05 1.75 1.73
CA ASP A 49 11.38 2.79 0.92
C ASP A 49 11.06 2.32 -0.51
N CYS A 50 10.91 1.01 -0.71
CA CYS A 50 10.77 0.40 -2.03
C CYS A 50 9.37 0.56 -2.64
N LEU A 51 8.36 0.87 -1.80
CA LEU A 51 6.96 1.12 -2.16
C LEU A 51 6.09 -0.08 -2.66
N PRO A 52 6.45 -1.38 -2.62
CA PRO A 52 5.51 -2.42 -3.06
C PRO A 52 4.24 -2.46 -2.20
N CYS A 53 4.38 -2.35 -0.88
CA CYS A 53 3.25 -2.39 0.05
C CYS A 53 2.23 -1.27 -0.22
N VAL A 54 2.71 -0.08 -0.57
CA VAL A 54 1.89 1.08 -0.94
C VAL A 54 1.11 0.80 -2.23
N LYS A 55 1.81 0.34 -3.28
CA LYS A 55 1.23 0.12 -4.63
C LYS A 55 0.20 -1.00 -4.69
N VAL A 56 0.21 -1.94 -3.75
CA VAL A 56 -0.72 -3.08 -3.75
C VAL A 56 -1.87 -2.91 -2.77
N CYS A 57 -1.93 -1.80 -2.03
CA CYS A 57 -3.02 -1.56 -1.10
C CYS A 57 -4.27 -1.13 -1.87
N PRO A 58 -5.37 -1.90 -1.85
CA PRO A 58 -6.58 -1.56 -2.61
C PRO A 58 -7.30 -0.32 -2.07
N GLU A 59 -7.16 -0.04 -0.77
CA GLU A 59 -7.76 1.12 -0.10
C GLU A 59 -6.84 2.35 -0.08
N GLU A 60 -5.65 2.26 -0.70
CA GLU A 60 -4.61 3.31 -0.64
C GLU A 60 -4.34 3.79 0.80
N ALA A 61 -4.43 2.87 1.77
CA ALA A 61 -4.32 3.16 3.19
C ALA A 61 -2.88 3.31 3.68
N ILE A 62 -1.88 3.09 2.82
CA ILE A 62 -0.47 3.11 3.20
C ILE A 62 0.16 4.34 2.56
N GLU A 63 0.59 5.30 3.38
CA GLU A 63 1.28 6.49 2.92
C GLU A 63 2.79 6.30 2.97
N PHE A 64 3.48 6.85 1.96
CA PHE A 64 4.93 6.97 1.94
C PHE A 64 5.36 8.39 2.29
N HIS A 65 6.19 8.52 3.31
CA HIS A 65 6.76 9.77 3.78
C HIS A 65 8.27 9.70 3.59
N LEU A 66 8.84 10.62 2.81
CA LEU A 66 10.30 10.67 2.66
C LEU A 66 10.96 10.92 4.01
N SER A 67 12.04 10.19 4.27
CA SER A 67 12.87 10.42 5.46
C SER A 67 13.33 11.87 5.52
N TYR A 68 13.30 12.46 6.73
CA TYR A 68 13.59 13.89 6.96
C TYR A 68 14.92 14.36 6.33
N GLN A 69 15.92 13.47 6.28
CA GLN A 69 17.22 13.75 5.69
C GLN A 69 17.17 13.98 4.17
N PHE A 70 16.15 13.47 3.48
CA PHE A 70 16.00 13.54 2.02
C PHE A 70 14.83 14.42 1.56
N GLY A 71 13.72 14.46 2.30
CA GLY A 71 12.47 15.07 1.84
C GLY A 71 12.03 16.35 2.55
N GLY A 72 12.73 16.80 3.58
CA GLY A 72 12.22 17.86 4.47
C GLY A 72 10.89 17.48 5.13
N LYS A 73 10.29 18.38 5.92
CA LYS A 73 8.91 18.15 6.42
C LYS A 73 7.93 18.59 5.33
N GLY A 74 7.05 17.68 4.90
CA GLY A 74 5.83 18.03 4.14
C GLY A 74 5.75 17.48 2.72
N ALA A 75 6.86 17.07 2.10
CA ALA A 75 6.82 16.47 0.78
C ALA A 75 6.17 15.08 0.81
N LYS A 76 5.25 14.81 -0.11
CA LYS A 76 4.57 13.52 -0.26
C LYS A 76 4.67 13.02 -1.69
N LEU A 77 4.81 11.71 -1.84
CA LEU A 77 4.73 11.03 -3.12
C LEU A 77 3.66 9.93 -3.01
N ILE A 78 2.53 10.15 -3.66
CA ILE A 78 1.33 9.32 -3.55
C ILE A 78 1.12 8.60 -4.89
N PRO A 79 1.21 7.26 -4.93
CA PRO A 79 0.82 6.50 -6.10
C PRO A 79 -0.69 6.25 -6.11
N HIS A 80 -1.30 6.51 -7.26
CA HIS A 80 -2.68 6.20 -7.62
C HIS A 80 -2.65 5.11 -8.69
N ILE A 81 -3.13 3.92 -8.33
CA ILE A 81 -3.11 2.75 -9.23
C ILE A 81 -4.41 2.74 -10.04
N HIS A 82 -4.31 2.80 -11.37
CA HIS A 82 -5.50 2.73 -12.22
C HIS A 82 -6.09 1.33 -12.22
N LYS A 83 -7.42 1.24 -12.24
CA LYS A 83 -8.18 -0.04 -12.31
C LYS A 83 -7.84 -0.89 -13.52
N SER A 84 -7.43 -0.26 -14.62
CA SER A 84 -6.97 -0.94 -15.83
C SER A 84 -5.60 -1.61 -15.65
N HIS A 85 -4.88 -1.36 -14.55
CA HIS A 85 -3.56 -1.90 -14.22
C HIS A 85 -2.49 -1.71 -15.31
N ASP A 86 -2.73 -0.81 -16.27
CA ASP A 86 -1.84 -0.45 -17.37
C ASP A 86 -1.07 0.85 -17.09
N GLN A 87 -1.46 1.58 -16.04
CA GLN A 87 -0.97 2.92 -15.72
C GLN A 87 -0.92 3.12 -14.20
N ILE A 88 0.10 3.87 -13.78
CA ILE A 88 0.23 4.40 -12.42
C ILE A 88 0.36 5.90 -12.52
N SER A 89 -0.46 6.63 -11.77
CA SER A 89 -0.35 8.08 -11.63
C SER A 89 0.35 8.38 -10.31
N TRP A 90 1.38 9.20 -10.34
CA TRP A 90 2.11 9.64 -9.18
C TRP A 90 1.79 11.10 -8.92
N GLU A 91 1.24 11.38 -7.76
CA GLU A 91 1.04 12.74 -7.27
C GLU A 91 2.22 13.11 -6.35
N LEU A 92 2.99 14.11 -6.75
CA LEU A 92 4.07 14.69 -5.99
C LEU A 92 3.55 15.99 -5.35
N ILE A 93 3.57 16.05 -4.03
CA ILE A 93 3.32 17.28 -3.27
C ILE A 93 4.68 17.77 -2.75
N ASP A 94 5.08 18.97 -3.16
CA ASP A 94 6.35 19.57 -2.72
C ASP A 94 6.27 20.10 -1.27
N THR A 95 7.39 20.60 -0.74
CA THR A 95 7.43 21.19 0.62
C THR A 95 6.67 22.52 0.74
N GLN A 96 6.29 23.13 -0.37
CA GLN A 96 5.53 24.39 -0.46
C GLN A 96 4.02 24.16 -0.69
N GLY A 97 3.59 22.91 -0.87
CA GLY A 97 2.21 22.52 -1.17
C GLY A 97 1.83 22.53 -2.65
N ASN A 98 2.77 22.71 -3.58
CA ASN A 98 2.53 22.56 -5.01
C ASN A 98 2.37 21.07 -5.35
N SER A 99 1.33 20.74 -6.13
CA SER A 99 1.05 19.37 -6.58
C SER A 99 1.37 19.23 -8.07
N GLU A 100 2.13 18.19 -8.41
CA GLU A 100 2.41 17.77 -9.78
C GLU A 100 2.05 16.31 -9.96
N THR A 101 1.38 15.98 -11.08
CA THR A 101 0.94 14.60 -11.37
C THR A 101 1.65 14.04 -12.59
N PHE A 102 2.24 12.87 -12.44
CA PHE A 102 2.93 12.14 -13.50
C PHE A 102 2.25 10.81 -13.76
N THR A 103 1.85 10.54 -15.01
CA THR A 103 1.25 9.24 -15.38
C THR A 103 2.25 8.42 -16.18
N ILE A 104 2.54 7.21 -15.70
CA ILE A 104 3.49 6.29 -16.31
C ILE A 104 2.76 5.02 -16.69
N ARG A 105 2.98 4.53 -17.92
CA ARG A 105 2.48 3.22 -18.34
C ARG A 105 3.26 2.12 -17.64
N THR A 106 2.54 1.19 -17.04
CA THR A 106 3.09 0.01 -16.36
C THR A 106 2.31 -1.22 -16.77
N LYS A 107 2.84 -2.41 -16.51
CA LYS A 107 2.06 -3.64 -16.58
C LYS A 107 1.99 -4.20 -15.18
N LEU A 108 0.99 -3.77 -14.42
CA LEU A 108 0.72 -4.34 -13.10
C LEU A 108 -0.12 -5.59 -13.30
N MET A 109 0.30 -6.69 -12.68
CA MET A 109 -0.55 -7.87 -12.62
C MET A 109 -1.58 -7.66 -11.51
N PRO A 110 -2.84 -8.10 -11.71
CA PRO A 110 -3.84 -8.05 -10.65
C PRO A 110 -3.33 -8.87 -9.46
N VAL A 111 -3.29 -8.24 -8.29
CA VAL A 111 -2.89 -8.91 -7.05
C VAL A 111 -4.15 -9.50 -6.43
N ALA A 112 -4.30 -10.82 -6.50
CA ALA A 112 -5.40 -11.51 -5.86
C ALA A 112 -5.31 -11.34 -4.33
N LEU A 113 -6.44 -11.07 -3.68
CA LEU A 113 -6.58 -11.27 -2.25
C LEU A 113 -6.62 -12.79 -2.02
N ASP A 114 -5.78 -13.32 -1.13
CA ASP A 114 -5.78 -14.76 -0.87
C ASP A 114 -7.18 -15.23 -0.44
N GLU A 115 -7.68 -16.25 -1.14
CA GLU A 115 -8.91 -16.95 -0.76
C GLU A 115 -8.74 -17.57 0.62
N LYS A 116 -9.81 -17.47 1.41
CA LYS A 116 -9.90 -18.02 2.77
C LYS A 116 -9.52 -19.51 2.78
N VAL A 117 -8.60 -19.90 3.67
CA VAL A 117 -8.43 -21.29 4.14
C VAL A 117 -9.14 -21.34 5.50
N GLU A 118 -10.16 -22.13 5.82
CA GLU A 118 -10.84 -23.31 5.24
C GLU A 118 -12.35 -23.20 5.58
N GLY A 119 -13.25 -23.58 4.67
CA GLY A 119 -14.66 -23.87 5.00
C GLY A 119 -15.77 -23.12 4.27
N GLY A 120 -15.52 -22.46 3.13
CA GLY A 120 -16.60 -21.82 2.37
C GLY A 120 -16.25 -21.54 0.93
N THR A 121 -16.69 -22.42 0.03
CA THR A 121 -16.66 -22.25 -1.41
C THR A 121 -17.44 -21.01 -1.81
N GLN A 122 -16.78 -19.92 -2.19
CA GLN A 122 -17.30 -18.98 -3.19
C GLN A 122 -16.11 -18.35 -3.93
N THR A 123 -15.96 -18.73 -5.20
CA THR A 123 -15.19 -17.99 -6.19
C THR A 123 -15.77 -16.59 -6.31
N LEU A 124 -15.09 -15.58 -5.77
CA LEU A 124 -15.48 -14.19 -5.91
C LEU A 124 -14.69 -13.57 -7.08
N ASP A 125 -15.43 -13.16 -8.12
CA ASP A 125 -14.94 -12.33 -9.22
C ASP A 125 -14.72 -10.90 -8.71
N PHE A 126 -13.47 -10.45 -8.68
CA PHE A 126 -13.08 -9.11 -8.27
C PHE A 126 -12.81 -8.19 -9.47
N SER A 127 -13.73 -8.17 -10.42
CA SER A 127 -13.84 -7.07 -11.38
C SER A 127 -14.40 -5.83 -10.67
N ILE A 128 -13.53 -4.97 -10.11
CA ILE A 128 -13.87 -3.62 -9.61
C ILE A 128 -12.90 -2.60 -10.17
#